data_AF-A0ABD0AD34-F1
#
_entry.id   AF-A0ABD0AD34-F1
#
_cell.length_a   1.000
_cell.length_b   1.000
_cell.length_c   1.000
_cell.angle_alpha   90.00
_cell.angle_beta   90.00
_cell.angle_gamma   90.00
#
_symmetry.space_group_name_H-M   'P 1'
#
loop_
_entity.id
_entity.type
_entity.pdbx_description
1 polymer ?
#
loop_
_entity_poly.entity_id
_entity_poly.type
_entity_poly.pdbx_seq_one_letter_code
_entity_poly.pdbx_strand_id
1 'polypeptide(L)'
;MPTIGVYSDYSKPLREYKAKQGQLNKRTIMLWMGDARNNYLPSEEKIFKDLCRRVKKCYWLNPEAKSKWNTGDSVIGRYTPYVSELAEVTNTASLIKFLCELQN
;
A
#
# COMPACT_ATOMS: atom_id res chain seq x y z
N MET A 1 1.94 -0.26 -20.22
CA MET A 1 1.62 1.11 -19.74
C MET A 1 0.25 1.05 -19.08
N PRO A 2 0.03 1.67 -17.91
CA PRO A 2 -1.32 1.81 -17.38
C PRO A 2 -2.11 2.72 -18.31
N THR A 3 -3.22 2.23 -18.86
CA THR A 3 -4.15 3.00 -19.69
C THR A 3 -5.02 3.86 -18.77
N ILE A 4 -5.20 5.13 -19.15
CA ILE A 4 -6.20 6.02 -18.53
C ILE A 4 -7.54 5.27 -18.47
N GLY A 5 -8.10 5.09 -17.28
CA GLY A 5 -9.40 4.44 -17.07
C GLY A 5 -9.38 2.96 -16.65
N VAL A 6 -8.21 2.34 -16.42
CA VAL A 6 -8.17 1.07 -15.68
C VAL A 6 -8.35 1.39 -14.19
N TYR A 7 -9.57 1.16 -13.71
CA TYR A 7 -9.90 1.21 -12.29
C TYR A 7 -8.94 0.31 -11.49
N SER A 8 -8.30 0.89 -10.48
CA SER A 8 -7.43 0.17 -9.55
C SER A 8 -8.20 -0.92 -8.82
N ASP A 9 -7.75 -2.17 -9.00
CA ASP A 9 -8.21 -3.33 -8.26
C ASP A 9 -7.05 -3.83 -7.41
N TYR A 10 -7.00 -3.39 -6.15
CA TYR A 10 -5.95 -3.79 -5.22
C TYR A 10 -6.06 -5.27 -4.82
N SER A 11 -7.20 -5.94 -5.07
CA SER A 11 -7.37 -7.35 -4.76
C SER A 11 -6.42 -8.24 -5.58
N LYS A 12 -6.14 -7.86 -6.84
CA LYS A 12 -5.24 -8.60 -7.75
C LYS A 12 -3.81 -8.69 -7.21
N PRO A 13 -3.07 -7.59 -6.99
CA PRO A 13 -1.71 -7.68 -6.44
C PRO A 13 -1.70 -8.33 -5.06
N LEU A 14 -2.71 -8.11 -4.21
CA LEU A 14 -2.79 -8.75 -2.90
C LEU A 14 -2.87 -10.28 -3.01
N ARG A 15 -3.72 -10.80 -3.90
CA ARG A 15 -3.85 -12.24 -4.14
C ARG A 15 -2.58 -12.83 -4.78
N GLU A 16 -1.94 -12.11 -5.69
CA GLU A 16 -0.65 -12.52 -6.28
C GLU A 16 0.45 -12.64 -5.21
N TYR A 17 0.59 -11.63 -4.33
CA TYR A 17 1.55 -11.68 -3.23
C TYR A 17 1.19 -12.73 -2.18
N LYS A 18 -0.09 -12.99 -1.95
CA LYS A 18 -0.54 -14.10 -1.09
C LYS A 18 -0.08 -15.45 -1.63
N ALA A 19 -0.15 -15.67 -2.94
CA ALA A 19 0.36 -16.89 -3.58
C ALA A 19 1.89 -17.03 -3.42
N LYS A 20 2.62 -15.90 -3.41
CA LYS A 20 4.08 -15.85 -3.21
C LYS A 20 4.52 -15.70 -1.74
N GLN A 21 3.58 -15.79 -0.77
CA GLN A 21 3.85 -15.46 0.64
C GLN A 21 4.97 -16.30 1.30
N GLY A 22 5.29 -17.48 0.76
CA GLY A 22 6.39 -18.32 1.25
C GLY A 22 7.78 -17.71 1.05
N GLN A 23 7.90 -16.73 0.16
CA GLN A 23 9.16 -15.99 -0.08
C GLN A 23 9.31 -14.78 0.87
N LEU A 24 8.23 -14.38 1.55
CA LEU A 24 8.21 -13.21 2.43
C LEU A 24 8.63 -13.60 3.85
N ASN A 25 9.59 -12.87 4.40
CA ASN A 25 10.12 -13.14 5.73
C ASN A 25 10.60 -11.86 6.44
N LYS A 26 11.18 -12.02 7.63
CA LYS A 26 11.64 -10.90 8.49
C LYS A 26 12.89 -10.17 7.99
N ARG A 27 13.42 -10.52 6.82
CA ARG A 27 14.43 -9.74 6.08
C ARG A 27 13.81 -8.90 4.95
N THR A 28 12.55 -9.15 4.59
CA THR A 28 11.84 -8.42 3.53
C THR A 28 11.31 -7.08 4.04
N ILE A 29 11.47 -6.02 3.25
CA ILE A 29 10.73 -4.75 3.38
C ILE A 29 9.72 -4.70 2.23
N MET A 30 8.46 -4.43 2.55
CA MET A 30 7.38 -4.33 1.58
C MET A 30 6.96 -2.86 1.43
N LEU A 31 6.97 -2.35 0.21
CA LEU A 31 6.58 -0.99 -0.12
C LEU A 31 5.38 -1.02 -1.07
N TRP A 32 4.23 -0.53 -0.61
CA TRP A 32 3.05 -0.31 -1.44
C TRP A 32 3.03 1.15 -1.89
N MET A 33 2.73 1.40 -3.16
CA MET A 33 2.59 2.74 -3.70
C MET A 33 1.25 2.84 -4.44
N GLY A 34 0.38 3.74 -3.99
CA GLY A 34 -0.97 3.88 -4.54
C GLY A 34 -1.92 4.64 -3.63
N ASP A 35 -3.01 5.13 -4.20
CA ASP A 35 -4.04 5.96 -3.54
C ASP A 35 -5.05 5.17 -2.67
N ALA A 36 -5.04 3.84 -2.77
CA ALA A 36 -6.03 2.92 -2.22
C ALA A 36 -7.49 3.21 -2.67
N ARG A 37 -7.68 3.83 -3.83
CA ARG A 37 -8.98 3.92 -4.51
C ARG A 37 -9.33 2.55 -5.08
N ASN A 38 -10.23 1.81 -4.43
CA ASN A 38 -10.45 0.39 -4.77
C ASN A 38 -11.73 0.13 -5.59
N ASN A 39 -12.39 1.17 -6.10
CA ASN A 39 -13.55 1.06 -6.99
C ASN A 39 -14.67 0.17 -6.43
N TYR A 40 -14.90 0.26 -5.13
CA TYR A 40 -15.87 -0.55 -4.37
C TYR A 40 -15.65 -2.07 -4.42
N LEU A 41 -14.49 -2.53 -4.90
CA LEU A 41 -14.10 -3.93 -4.86
C LEU A 41 -13.70 -4.37 -3.44
N PRO A 42 -13.65 -5.69 -3.15
CA PRO A 42 -13.15 -6.19 -1.88
C PRO A 42 -11.76 -5.65 -1.56
N SER A 43 -11.57 -5.14 -0.35
CA SER A 43 -10.26 -4.62 0.09
C SER A 43 -9.23 -5.71 0.36
N GLU A 44 -9.65 -6.98 0.46
CA GLU A 44 -8.75 -8.08 0.85
C GLU A 44 -7.95 -7.80 2.13
N GLU A 45 -8.55 -7.05 3.06
CA GLU A 45 -7.90 -6.54 4.27
C GLU A 45 -7.17 -7.65 5.06
N LYS A 46 -7.79 -8.83 5.16
CA LYS A 46 -7.19 -9.99 5.82
C LYS A 46 -5.92 -10.47 5.12
N ILE A 47 -5.89 -10.48 3.78
CA ILE A 47 -4.69 -10.81 3.01
C ILE A 47 -3.60 -9.79 3.27
N PHE A 48 -3.94 -8.50 3.20
CA PHE A 48 -2.98 -7.42 3.44
C PHE A 48 -2.37 -7.50 4.85
N LYS A 49 -3.20 -7.70 5.87
CA LYS A 49 -2.78 -7.95 7.26
C LYS A 49 -1.78 -9.10 7.35
N ASP A 50 -2.10 -10.25 6.75
CA ASP A 50 -1.23 -11.43 6.77
C ASP A 50 0.12 -11.15 6.10
N LEU A 51 0.12 -10.44 4.97
CA LEU A 51 1.34 -10.07 4.24
C LEU A 51 2.23 -9.15 5.09
N CYS A 52 1.68 -8.06 5.64
CA CYS A 52 2.44 -7.14 6.49
C CYS A 52 3.00 -7.83 7.75
N ARG A 53 2.26 -8.78 8.34
CA ARG A 53 2.75 -9.55 9.51
C ARG A 53 3.95 -10.45 9.20
N ARG A 54 4.16 -10.87 7.95
CA ARG A 54 5.28 -11.75 7.56
C ARG A 54 6.59 -11.00 7.37
N VAL A 55 6.52 -9.75 6.89
CA VAL A 55 7.70 -8.94 6.55
C VAL A 55 8.31 -8.24 7.77
N LYS A 56 9.50 -7.64 7.60
CA LYS A 56 10.16 -6.81 8.62
C LYS A 56 9.43 -5.49 8.83
N LYS A 57 9.14 -4.82 7.71
CA LYS A 57 8.46 -3.53 7.63
C LYS A 57 7.53 -3.53 6.42
N CYS A 58 6.35 -2.94 6.58
CA CYS A 58 5.32 -2.80 5.56
C CYS A 58 4.98 -1.32 5.46
N TYR A 59 5.26 -0.66 4.34
CA TYR A 59 5.02 0.76 4.16
C TYR A 59 3.97 0.98 3.09
N TRP A 60 3.18 2.04 3.25
CA TRP A 60 2.26 2.49 2.21
C TRP A 60 2.52 3.96 1.88
N LEU A 61 2.75 4.23 0.60
CA LEU A 61 3.01 5.54 0.04
C LEU A 61 1.80 5.98 -0.78
N ASN A 62 1.02 6.92 -0.24
CA ASN A 62 -0.19 7.40 -0.87
C ASN A 62 0.09 8.74 -1.61
N PRO A 63 -0.12 8.81 -2.93
CA PRO A 63 0.11 10.03 -3.71
C PRO A 63 -0.99 11.09 -3.56
N GLU A 64 -2.11 10.76 -2.92
CA GLU A 64 -3.15 11.74 -2.57
C GLU A 64 -2.85 12.42 -1.23
N ALA A 65 -3.27 13.68 -1.10
CA ALA A 65 -3.26 14.38 0.18
C ALA A 65 -4.13 13.64 1.21
N LYS A 66 -3.72 13.67 2.49
CA LYS A 66 -4.42 13.06 3.63
C LYS A 66 -5.89 13.45 3.72
N SER A 67 -6.25 14.66 3.31
CA SER A 67 -7.63 15.13 3.26
C SER A 67 -8.54 14.30 2.33
N LYS A 68 -7.97 13.57 1.38
CA LYS A 68 -8.69 12.67 0.47
C LYS A 68 -8.76 11.22 0.97
N TRP A 69 -7.98 10.86 1.98
CA TRP A 69 -7.93 9.50 2.49
C TRP A 69 -9.25 9.13 3.15
N ASN A 70 -9.73 7.91 2.91
CA ASN A 70 -11.05 7.45 3.39
C ASN A 70 -12.24 8.28 2.87
N THR A 71 -12.05 9.07 1.81
CA THR A 71 -13.13 9.74 1.09
C THR A 71 -13.47 8.97 -0.18
N GLY A 72 -14.74 9.01 -0.60
CA GLY A 72 -15.22 8.25 -1.76
C GLY A 72 -15.01 6.75 -1.57
N ASP A 73 -14.31 6.12 -2.51
CA ASP A 73 -13.97 4.70 -2.54
C ASP A 73 -12.57 4.37 -1.99
N SER A 74 -11.89 5.34 -1.36
CA SER A 74 -10.59 5.11 -0.73
C SER A 74 -10.72 4.17 0.47
N VAL A 75 -10.01 3.04 0.45
CA VAL A 75 -10.02 2.03 1.53
C VAL A 75 -8.79 2.09 2.43
N ILE A 76 -7.97 3.14 2.34
CA ILE A 76 -6.66 3.21 3.02
C ILE A 76 -6.74 3.00 4.54
N GLY A 77 -7.84 3.42 5.18
CA GLY A 77 -8.10 3.21 6.61
C GLY A 77 -8.22 1.75 7.01
N ARG A 78 -8.61 0.86 6.08
CA ARG A 78 -8.60 -0.60 6.31
C ARG A 78 -7.18 -1.16 6.35
N TYR A 79 -6.24 -0.56 5.61
CA TYR A 79 -4.84 -1.00 5.55
C TYR A 79 -3.98 -0.37 6.65
N THR A 80 -4.32 0.85 7.06
CA THR A 80 -3.56 1.68 8.01
C THR A 80 -3.15 0.94 9.30
N PRO A 81 -3.99 0.10 9.94
CA PRO A 81 -3.61 -0.59 11.18
C PRO A 81 -2.49 -1.62 11.03
N TYR A 82 -2.14 -2.01 9.79
CA TYR A 82 -1.21 -3.11 9.52
C TYR A 82 0.13 -2.65 8.95
N VAL A 83 0.22 -1.40 8.51
CA VAL A 83 1.47 -0.83 8.01
C VAL A 83 2.33 -0.33 9.17
N SER A 84 3.65 -0.40 8.98
CA SER A 84 4.64 0.23 9.84
C SER A 84 4.57 1.75 9.75
N GLU A 85 4.33 2.27 8.54
CA GLU A 85 4.11 3.69 8.31
C GLU A 85 3.24 3.89 7.06
N LEU A 86 2.39 4.90 7.13
CA LEU A 86 1.59 5.40 6.03
C LEU A 86 2.02 6.84 5.75
N ALA A 87 2.60 7.08 4.57
CA ALA A 87 3.13 8.39 4.20
C ALA A 87 2.34 9.01 3.05
N GLU A 88 2.13 10.33 3.15
CA GLU A 88 1.64 11.17 2.07
C GLU A 88 2.81 11.56 1.17
N VAL A 89 2.76 11.16 -0.10
CA VAL A 89 3.82 11.41 -1.09
C VAL A 89 3.25 12.05 -2.37
N THR A 90 2.73 13.26 -2.25
CA THR A 90 2.04 13.98 -3.35
C THR A 90 2.97 14.42 -4.48
N ASN A 91 4.28 14.36 -4.30
CA ASN A 91 5.28 14.77 -5.30
C ASN A 91 6.62 14.04 -5.11
N THR A 92 7.51 14.16 -6.11
CA THR A 92 8.83 13.52 -6.10
C THR A 92 9.68 13.92 -4.89
N ALA A 93 9.62 15.18 -4.44
CA ALA A 93 10.39 15.63 -3.28
C ALA A 93 9.95 14.92 -2.00
N SER A 94 8.65 14.77 -1.78
CA SER A 94 8.12 14.02 -0.63
C SER A 94 8.46 12.52 -0.69
N LEU A 95 8.46 11.91 -1.88
CA LEU A 95 8.89 10.53 -2.07
C LEU A 95 10.38 10.35 -1.73
N ILE A 96 11.25 11.20 -2.28
CA ILE A 96 12.70 11.16 -2.01
C ILE A 96 12.96 11.33 -0.51
N LYS A 97 12.30 12.29 0.13
CA LYS A 97 12.41 12.52 1.57
C LYS A 97 12.12 11.24 2.36
N PHE A 98 10.98 10.59 2.11
CA PHE A 98 10.62 9.34 2.79
C PHE A 98 11.66 8.24 2.58
N LEU A 99 12.15 8.05 1.34
CA LEU A 99 13.15 7.03 1.05
C LEU A 99 14.50 7.29 1.74
N CYS A 100 14.91 8.56 1.87
CA CYS A 100 16.09 8.94 2.65
C CYS A 100 15.91 8.64 4.15
N GLU A 101 14.70 8.82 4.70
CA GLU A 101 14.40 8.51 6.10
C GLU A 101 14.44 7.01 6.38
N LEU A 102 14.16 6.15 5.40
CA LEU A 102 14.26 4.69 5.53
C LEU A 102 15.69 4.13 5.62
N GLN A 103 16.70 4.92 5.26
CA GLN A 103 18.12 4.50 5.27
C GLN A 103 18.77 4.61 6.65
N ASN A 104 18.07 5.20 7.63
CA ASN A 104 18.52 5.39 9.01
C ASN A 104 17.91 4.32 9.95
#